data_AF-A0A497NP94-F1
#
_entry.id   AF-A0A497NP94-F1
#
_cell.length_a   1.000
_cell.length_b   1.000
_cell.length_c   1.000
_cell.angle_alpha   90.00
_cell.angle_beta   90.00
_cell.angle_gamma   90.00
#
_symmetry.space_group_name_H-M   'P 1'
#
loop_
_entity.id
_entity.type
_entity.pdbx_description
1 polymer ?
#
loop_
_entity_poly.entity_id
_entity_poly.type
_entity_poly.pdbx_seq_one_letter_code
_entity_poly.pdbx_strand_id
1 'polypeptide(L)'
;LLAGGLAGYGVHELAEYSEETNVDLGWLGEQAYNLGIPEGSPLHHKGVAGSVLAVMFGYTVEAEWIRVIVHVAYLVIALPMVIWVYRKRTDTKPIHQKREATHDHSSPETPSQNHSDFG
;
A
#
# COMPACT_ATOMS: atom_id res chain seq x y z
N LEU A 1 6.64 1.82 1.88
CA LEU A 1 7.47 1.75 3.10
C LEU A 1 8.95 1.73 2.75
N LEU A 2 9.42 0.76 1.94
CA LEU A 2 10.78 0.75 1.37
C LEU A 2 11.23 2.12 0.81
N ALA A 3 10.44 2.72 -0.08
CA ALA A 3 10.77 4.03 -0.65
C ALA A 3 10.80 5.16 0.40
N GLY A 4 9.99 5.07 1.46
CA GLY A 4 10.05 6.00 2.59
C GLY A 4 11.30 5.80 3.44
N GLY A 5 11.70 4.55 3.67
CA GLY A 5 12.95 4.21 4.37
C GLY A 5 14.17 4.74 3.62
N LEU A 6 14.24 4.52 2.30
CA LEU A 6 15.29 5.06 1.44
C LEU A 6 15.27 6.59 1.37
N ALA A 7 14.10 7.22 1.30
CA ALA A 7 14.00 8.68 1.32
C ALA A 7 14.51 9.26 2.64
N GLY A 8 14.14 8.67 3.78
CA GLY A 8 14.65 9.10 5.09
C GLY A 8 16.16 8.89 5.23
N TYR A 9 16.68 7.76 4.74
CA TYR A 9 18.12 7.48 4.74
C TYR A 9 18.89 8.47 3.84
N GLY A 10 18.44 8.70 2.61
CA GLY A 10 19.10 9.64 1.71
C GLY A 10 19.07 11.09 2.21
N VAL A 11 18.03 11.47 2.96
CA VAL A 11 17.94 12.80 3.57
C VAL A 11 18.88 12.96 4.75
N HIS A 12 19.10 11.91 5.54
CA HIS A 12 20.11 11.90 6.61
C HIS A 12 21.51 12.11 6.02
N GLU A 13 21.87 11.34 4.99
CA GLU A 13 23.15 11.50 4.28
C GLU A 13 23.30 12.90 3.66
N LEU A 14 22.21 13.47 3.12
CA LEU A 14 22.22 14.85 2.61
C LEU A 14 22.41 15.87 3.72
N ALA A 15 21.84 15.63 4.89
CA ALA A 15 21.97 16.50 6.05
C ALA A 15 23.43 16.51 6.55
N GLU A 16 24.02 15.34 6.73
CA GLU A 16 25.44 15.21 7.09
C GLU A 16 26.35 15.91 6.05
N TYR A 17 26.11 15.68 4.76
CA TYR A 17 26.87 16.36 3.70
C TYR A 17 26.72 17.89 3.72
N SER A 18 25.53 18.40 4.08
CA SER A 18 25.30 19.84 4.19
C SER A 18 26.07 20.46 5.36
N GLU A 19 26.16 19.76 6.49
CA GLU A 19 26.97 20.19 7.64
C GLU A 19 28.47 20.20 7.29
N GLU A 20 28.95 19.17 6.59
CA GLU A 20 30.34 19.11 6.09
C GLU A 20 30.69 20.27 5.13
N THR A 21 29.70 20.80 4.42
CA THR A 21 29.87 21.93 3.49
C THR A 21 29.60 23.31 4.11
N ASN A 22 29.50 23.39 5.45
CA ASN A 22 29.18 24.59 6.23
C ASN A 22 27.79 25.20 5.90
N VAL A 23 26.85 24.37 5.45
CA VAL A 23 25.43 24.74 5.34
C VAL A 23 24.74 24.38 6.64
N ASP A 24 24.25 25.40 7.34
CA ASP A 24 23.50 25.22 8.59
C ASP A 24 22.04 24.88 8.30
N LEU A 25 21.62 23.67 8.69
CA LEU A 25 20.22 23.23 8.63
C LEU A 25 19.38 23.74 9.81
N GLY A 26 20.01 24.35 10.81
CA GLY A 26 19.38 24.75 12.07
C GLY A 26 18.69 23.58 12.74
N TRP A 27 17.49 23.82 13.29
CA TRP A 27 16.71 22.81 14.01
C TRP A 27 16.36 21.57 13.16
N LEU A 28 16.46 21.63 11.83
CA LEU A 28 16.20 20.48 10.96
C LEU A 28 17.30 19.42 11.05
N GLY A 29 18.55 19.83 11.31
CA GLY A 29 19.68 18.92 11.58
C GLY A 29 19.78 18.50 13.06
N GLU A 30 18.99 19.12 13.95
CA GLU A 30 18.99 18.70 15.35
C GLU A 30 18.37 17.31 15.53
N GLN A 31 18.91 16.56 16.50
CA GLN A 31 18.45 15.23 16.85
C GLN A 31 17.02 15.30 17.41
N ALA A 32 16.08 14.67 16.70
CA ALA A 32 14.68 14.57 17.13
C ALA A 32 14.51 13.53 18.24
N TYR A 33 15.28 12.44 18.19
CA TYR A 33 15.33 11.43 19.25
C TYR A 33 16.62 10.61 19.19
N ASN A 34 16.96 10.03 20.34
CA ASN A 34 17.98 9.02 20.50
C ASN A 34 17.48 7.93 21.46
N LEU A 35 17.41 6.68 21.01
CA LEU A 35 16.91 5.55 21.78
C LEU A 35 17.99 4.92 22.69
N GLY A 36 19.25 5.34 22.59
CA GLY A 36 20.34 4.86 23.43
C GLY A 36 20.66 3.36 23.26
N ILE A 37 20.29 2.78 22.11
CA ILE A 37 20.57 1.38 21.81
C ILE A 37 22.05 1.25 21.44
N PRO A 38 22.84 0.38 22.10
CA PRO A 38 24.26 0.26 21.82
C PRO A 38 24.52 -0.40 20.45
N GLU A 39 25.60 0.00 19.77
CA GLU A 39 25.95 -0.48 18.41
C GLU A 39 26.10 -2.00 18.30
N GLY A 40 26.55 -2.67 19.37
CA GLY A 40 26.66 -4.13 19.42
C GLY A 40 25.33 -4.88 19.50
N SER A 41 24.20 -4.18 19.61
CA SER A 41 22.87 -4.78 19.63
C SER A 41 22.43 -5.19 18.22
N PRO A 42 21.86 -6.40 18.02
CA PRO A 42 21.26 -6.79 16.74
C PRO A 42 20.15 -5.86 16.25
N LEU A 43 19.49 -5.17 17.18
CA LEU A 43 18.44 -4.19 16.91
C LEU A 43 18.99 -2.79 16.66
N HIS A 44 20.29 -2.54 16.82
CA HIS A 44 20.88 -1.29 16.36
C HIS A 44 20.63 -1.14 14.85
N HIS A 45 20.44 0.07 14.35
CA HIS A 45 20.14 0.29 12.93
C HIS A 45 21.30 -0.13 12.00
N LYS A 46 22.51 -0.29 12.54
CA LYS A 46 23.69 -0.91 11.90
C LYS A 46 23.83 -2.43 12.15
N GLY A 47 23.00 -3.00 13.02
CA GLY A 47 22.96 -4.42 13.36
C GLY A 47 22.21 -5.26 12.31
N VAL A 48 22.29 -6.59 12.43
CA VAL A 48 21.72 -7.53 11.43
C VAL A 48 20.21 -7.36 11.25
N ALA A 49 19.45 -7.21 12.33
CA ALA A 49 18.00 -7.04 12.24
C ALA A 49 17.63 -5.57 11.99
N GLY A 50 18.30 -4.65 12.69
CA GLY A 50 18.00 -3.23 12.55
C GLY A 50 18.29 -2.67 11.15
N SER A 51 19.31 -3.17 10.44
CA SER A 51 19.60 -2.76 9.05
C SER A 51 18.49 -3.17 8.06
N VAL A 52 17.95 -4.38 8.20
CA VAL A 52 16.81 -4.83 7.39
C VAL A 52 15.59 -3.94 7.67
N LEU A 53 15.31 -3.67 8.95
CA LEU A 53 14.22 -2.78 9.32
C LEU A 53 14.46 -1.34 8.85
N ALA A 54 15.72 -0.87 8.85
CA ALA A 54 16.10 0.45 8.37
C ALA A 54 15.75 0.61 6.89
N VAL A 55 16.10 -0.38 6.08
CA VAL A 55 15.78 -0.37 4.63
C VAL A 55 14.28 -0.52 4.40
N MET A 56 13.63 -1.48 5.06
CA MET A 56 12.21 -1.79 4.80
C MET A 56 11.24 -0.73 5.30
N PHE A 57 11.55 -0.11 6.44
CA PHE A 57 10.62 0.73 7.19
C PHE A 57 11.21 2.09 7.58
N GLY A 58 12.48 2.38 7.31
CA GLY A 58 13.14 3.60 7.77
C GLY A 58 13.51 3.57 9.25
N TYR A 59 13.54 2.39 9.88
CA TYR A 59 13.95 2.23 11.28
C TYR A 59 15.33 2.83 11.53
N THR A 60 15.45 3.55 12.64
CA THR A 60 16.73 4.04 13.15
C THR A 60 16.66 4.17 14.65
N VAL A 61 17.82 4.10 15.31
CA VAL A 61 17.90 4.31 16.77
C VAL A 61 18.01 5.79 17.12
N GLU A 62 18.37 6.60 16.13
CA GLU A 62 18.53 8.04 16.22
C GLU A 62 18.18 8.70 14.88
N ALA A 63 17.55 9.87 14.92
CA ALA A 63 17.15 10.59 13.72
C ALA A 63 17.18 12.10 13.96
N GLU A 64 17.51 12.88 12.93
CA GLU A 64 17.25 14.32 12.93
C GLU A 64 15.79 14.64 12.57
N TRP A 65 15.37 15.87 12.85
CA TRP A 65 14.03 16.35 12.50
C TRP A 65 13.72 16.26 11.01
N ILE A 66 14.67 16.58 10.13
CA ILE A 66 14.46 16.53 8.67
C ILE A 66 14.12 15.11 8.19
N ARG A 67 14.83 14.10 8.71
CA ARG A 67 14.57 12.69 8.41
C ARG A 67 13.16 12.28 8.85
N VAL A 68 12.76 12.67 10.06
CA VAL A 68 11.42 12.38 10.60
C VAL A 68 10.34 13.02 9.74
N ILE A 69 10.48 14.31 9.41
CA ILE A 69 9.51 15.07 8.62
C ILE A 69 9.32 14.43 7.23
N VAL A 70 10.41 14.12 6.53
CA VAL A 70 10.35 13.51 5.19
C VAL A 70 9.69 12.13 5.25
N HIS A 71 10.05 11.31 6.23
CA HIS A 71 9.46 9.98 6.36
C HIS A 71 7.96 10.04 6.69
N VAL A 72 7.55 10.93 7.59
CA VAL A 72 6.13 11.15 7.92
C VAL A 72 5.36 11.69 6.71
N ALA A 73 5.92 12.68 5.99
CA ALA A 73 5.33 13.21 4.78
C ALA A 73 5.11 12.11 3.73
N TYR A 74 6.10 11.24 3.53
CA TYR A 74 5.96 10.07 2.66
C TYR A 74 4.78 9.18 3.08
N LEU A 75 4.63 8.87 4.38
CA LEU A 75 3.53 8.03 4.86
C LEU A 75 2.15 8.68 4.67
N VAL A 76 2.04 9.97 5.00
CA VAL A 76 0.79 10.75 4.88
C VAL A 76 0.34 10.88 3.42
N ILE A 77 1.26 10.85 2.46
CA ILE A 77 0.92 10.90 1.03
C ILE A 77 0.66 9.48 0.48
N ALA A 78 1.60 8.56 0.71
CA ALA A 78 1.58 7.24 0.09
C ALA A 78 0.45 6.35 0.62
N LEU A 79 0.19 6.35 1.94
CA LEU A 79 -0.83 5.46 2.51
C LEU A 79 -2.25 5.83 2.04
N PRO A 80 -2.70 7.10 2.09
CA PRO A 80 -4.01 7.45 1.56
C PRO A 80 -4.13 7.19 0.05
N MET A 81 -3.06 7.45 -0.71
CA MET A 81 -3.04 7.18 -2.15
C MET A 81 -3.24 5.68 -2.44
N VAL A 82 -2.51 4.81 -1.76
CA VAL A 82 -2.66 3.35 -1.89
C VAL A 82 -4.07 2.94 -1.50
N ILE A 83 -4.57 3.37 -0.34
CA ILE A 83 -5.94 3.05 0.11
C ILE A 83 -6.98 3.46 -0.93
N TRP A 84 -6.85 4.68 -1.48
CA TRP A 84 -7.77 5.21 -2.48
C TRP A 84 -7.77 4.38 -3.77
N VAL A 85 -6.59 3.99 -4.26
CA VAL A 85 -6.45 3.15 -5.46
C VAL A 85 -7.11 1.79 -5.27
N TYR A 86 -6.90 1.14 -4.13
CA TYR A 86 -7.48 -0.18 -3.88
C TYR A 86 -8.99 -0.14 -3.64
N ARG A 87 -9.52 0.91 -3.00
CA ARG A 87 -10.97 1.11 -2.83
C ARG A 87 -11.70 1.27 -4.17
N LYS A 88 -11.13 2.01 -5.12
CA LYS A 88 -11.76 2.19 -6.45
C LYS A 88 -11.91 0.89 -7.24
N ARG A 89 -11.03 -0.09 -7.04
CA ARG A 89 -11.06 -1.35 -7.79
C ARG A 89 -12.18 -2.27 -7.32
N THR A 90 -12.51 -2.27 -6.03
CA THR A 90 -13.59 -3.08 -5.47
C THR A 90 -15.00 -2.60 -5.83
N ASP A 91 -15.16 -1.35 -6.27
CA ASP A 91 -16.46 -0.79 -6.67
C ASP A 91 -16.91 -1.19 -8.09
N THR A 92 -16.11 -1.97 -8.82
CA THR A 92 -16.51 -2.51 -10.12
C THR A 92 -17.43 -3.71 -9.89
N LYS A 93 -18.73 -3.46 -9.72
CA LYS A 93 -19.76 -4.51 -9.63
C LYS A 93 -19.72 -5.41 -10.87
N PRO A 94 -19.90 -6.74 -10.74
CA PRO A 94 -20.02 -7.62 -11.89
C PRO A 94 -21.22 -7.17 -12.72
N ILE A 95 -21.00 -6.96 -14.02
CA ILE A 95 -22.07 -6.66 -14.97
C ILE A 95 -23.05 -7.83 -14.89
N HIS A 96 -24.30 -7.47 -14.60
CA HIS A 96 -25.44 -8.35 -14.45
C HIS A 96 -25.45 -9.45 -15.52
N GLN A 97 -25.05 -10.68 -15.17
CA GLN A 97 -25.28 -11.86 -15.99
C GLN A 97 -26.77 -12.23 -15.88
N LYS A 98 -27.62 -11.41 -16.50
CA LYS A 98 -29.00 -11.78 -16.80
C LYS A 98 -29.04 -12.18 -18.27
N ARG A 99 -28.64 -13.43 -18.55
CA ARG A 99 -29.10 -14.13 -19.76
C ARG A 99 -29.67 -15.48 -19.35
N GLU A 100 -30.99 -15.56 -19.56
CA GLU A 100 -31.72 -16.75 -20.01
C GLU A 100 -31.87 -17.91 -19.01
N ALA A 101 -32.80 -17.74 -18.08
CA ALA A 101 -33.59 -18.84 -17.51
C ALA A 101 -35.08 -18.53 -17.70
N THR A 102 -35.51 -18.38 -18.95
CA THR A 102 -36.93 -18.37 -19.32
C THR A 102 -37.06 -18.78 -20.78
N HIS A 103 -37.03 -20.08 -21.02
CA HIS A 103 -37.82 -20.72 -22.07
C HIS A 103 -37.81 -22.24 -21.83
N ASP A 104 -38.42 -22.63 -20.73
CA ASP A 104 -39.10 -23.92 -20.62
C ASP A 104 -40.55 -23.58 -20.22
N HIS A 105 -41.46 -23.66 -21.19
CA HIS A 105 -42.78 -24.31 -21.10
C HIS A 105 -43.72 -23.82 -22.22
N SER A 106 -43.96 -24.68 -23.21
CA SER A 106 -45.29 -24.86 -23.84
C SER A 106 -45.20 -25.94 -24.92
N SER A 107 -45.55 -27.18 -24.55
CA SER A 107 -45.96 -28.24 -25.49
C SER A 107 -47.13 -27.75 -26.36
N PRO A 108 -47.18 -28.07 -27.66
CA PRO A 108 -48.43 -28.03 -28.40
C PRO A 108 -49.19 -29.35 -28.21
N GLU A 109 -50.45 -29.19 -27.84
CA GLU A 109 -51.45 -30.21 -27.57
C GLU A 109 -51.69 -31.14 -28.77
N THR A 110 -51.95 -32.42 -28.46
CA THR A 110 -52.48 -33.44 -29.37
C THR A 110 -53.89 -33.07 -29.84
N PRO A 111 -54.22 -33.15 -31.14
CA PRO A 111 -55.61 -33.26 -31.56
C PRO A 111 -56.03 -34.74 -31.52
N SER A 112 -56.75 -35.11 -30.47
CA SER A 112 -57.67 -36.24 -30.50
C SER A 112 -59.00 -35.73 -31.01
N GLN A 113 -59.45 -36.21 -32.18
CA GLN A 113 -60.86 -36.59 -32.34
C GLN A 113 -61.08 -37.48 -33.58
N ASN A 114 -61.50 -38.69 -33.24
CA ASN A 114 -62.07 -39.74 -34.08
C ASN A 114 -63.50 -39.34 -34.48
N HIS A 115 -63.84 -39.43 -35.76
CA HIS A 115 -65.23 -39.68 -36.18
C HIS A 115 -65.23 -40.51 -37.46
N SER A 116 -65.70 -41.73 -37.31
CA SER A 116 -66.21 -42.64 -38.33
C SER A 116 -67.34 -42.00 -39.13
N ASP A 117 -67.40 -42.26 -40.45
CA ASP A 117 -68.37 -43.18 -41.08
C ASP A 117 -68.80 -42.80 -42.52
N PHE A 118 -69.04 -43.87 -43.32
CA PHE A 118 -69.82 -44.02 -44.57
C PHE A 118 -69.33 -43.44 -45.91
N GLY A 119 -69.25 -44.34 -46.91
CA GLY A 119 -69.18 -44.05 -48.35
C GLY A 119 -68.62 -45.19 -49.17
#